data_AF-A0A2W0BH30-F1
#
_entry.id   AF-A0A2W0BH30-F1
#
_cell.length_a   1.000
_cell.length_b   1.000
_cell.length_c   1.000
_cell.angle_alpha   90.00
_cell.angle_beta   90.00
_cell.angle_gamma   90.00
#
_symmetry.space_group_name_H-M   'P 1'
#
loop_
_entity.id
_entity.type
_entity.pdbx_description
1 polymer ?
#
loop_
_entity_poly.entity_id
_entity_poly.type
_entity_poly.pdbx_seq_one_letter_code
_entity_poly.pdbx_strand_id
1 'polypeptide(L)'
;MTALFRLLSVLSLAALAQAAMWAQAAPAKSLAEMAAQAKAHKTGQAHVVLNDESIESHKPLIPDVAATADNAEEIMKAITEFRKSHTRSETENLVHEWYDKHDGLVAKAANENQRIAAREQAHQSVNGYGYRSPGEYQANYESEIRSAQEDWQRKRENAMLAARIQQTLVKIRGQLRTQGMDFDWFKLRCGSSYCNQ
;
A
#
# COMPACT_ATOMS: atom_id res chain seq x y z
N MET A 1 -7.59 -15.92 -62.06
CA MET A 1 -8.37 -14.68 -62.22
C MET A 1 -8.16 -13.84 -60.95
N THR A 2 -7.03 -13.14 -60.79
CA THR A 2 -6.77 -11.74 -61.20
C THR A 2 -7.84 -10.73 -60.78
N ALA A 3 -7.60 -10.02 -59.67
CA ALA A 3 -7.52 -8.54 -59.62
C ALA A 3 -7.31 -8.12 -58.14
N LEU A 4 -6.15 -7.58 -57.76
CA LEU A 4 -5.79 -6.15 -57.82
C LEU A 4 -6.69 -5.26 -56.95
N PHE A 5 -6.24 -4.95 -55.73
CA PHE A 5 -6.32 -3.60 -55.16
C PHE A 5 -5.13 -3.40 -54.23
N ARG A 6 -4.03 -2.90 -54.82
CA ARG A 6 -2.97 -2.19 -54.10
C ARG A 6 -3.30 -0.69 -54.13
N LEU A 7 -2.88 -0.02 -53.05
CA LEU A 7 -2.33 1.35 -52.96
C LEU A 7 -3.06 2.32 -52.03
N LEU A 8 -2.19 3.01 -51.27
CA LEU A 8 -2.35 4.25 -50.49
C LEU A 8 -3.01 4.03 -49.11
N SER A 9 -2.37 4.38 -47.99
CA SER A 9 -1.59 5.60 -47.77
C SER A 9 -0.46 5.40 -46.75
N VAL A 10 0.76 5.73 -47.21
CA VAL A 10 1.87 6.25 -46.41
C VAL A 10 1.45 7.64 -45.92
N LEU A 11 1.43 7.92 -44.62
CA LEU A 11 1.69 9.24 -44.03
C LEU A 11 1.45 9.20 -42.50
N SER A 12 2.51 9.06 -41.70
CA SER A 12 2.61 9.66 -40.34
C SER A 12 3.98 9.38 -39.70
N LEU A 13 5.06 9.80 -40.37
CA LEU A 13 6.37 10.03 -39.72
C LEU A 13 6.69 11.53 -39.81
N ALA A 14 6.03 12.34 -38.99
CA ALA A 14 6.34 13.76 -38.83
C ALA A 14 5.83 14.28 -37.47
N ALA A 15 6.39 13.77 -36.37
CA ALA A 15 6.11 14.31 -35.03
C ALA A 15 7.33 14.22 -34.08
N LEU A 16 8.55 14.39 -34.60
CA LEU A 16 9.79 14.27 -33.82
C LEU A 16 10.75 15.46 -33.95
N ALA A 17 10.29 16.64 -34.38
CA ALA A 17 11.19 17.76 -34.70
C ALA A 17 10.78 19.15 -34.18
N GLN A 18 10.02 19.27 -33.07
CA GLN A 18 9.65 20.59 -32.52
C GLN A 18 10.02 20.84 -31.05
N ALA A 19 10.78 19.96 -30.38
CA ALA A 19 11.16 20.15 -28.98
C ALA A 19 12.49 20.90 -28.75
N ALA A 20 13.19 21.36 -29.79
CA ALA A 20 14.59 21.80 -29.68
C ALA A 20 14.82 23.33 -29.57
N MET A 21 13.78 24.18 -29.55
CA MET A 21 13.97 25.65 -29.66
C MET A 21 13.60 26.50 -28.44
N TRP A 22 13.34 25.92 -27.27
CA TRP A 22 13.00 26.70 -26.05
C TRP A 22 13.97 26.49 -24.87
N ALA A 23 15.21 26.06 -25.15
CA ALA A 23 16.28 26.07 -24.15
C ALA A 23 17.06 27.41 -24.21
N GLN A 24 16.37 28.52 -23.94
CA GLN A 24 17.08 29.73 -23.50
C GLN A 24 17.57 29.45 -22.09
N ALA A 25 18.86 29.12 -21.97
CA ALA A 25 19.56 28.99 -20.72
C ALA A 25 19.46 30.32 -19.95
N ALA A 26 18.55 30.37 -18.98
CA ALA A 26 18.63 31.35 -17.92
C ALA A 26 20.00 31.18 -17.23
N PRO A 27 20.70 32.27 -16.86
CA PRO A 27 21.99 32.16 -16.20
C PRO A 27 21.83 31.30 -14.95
N ALA A 28 22.56 30.18 -14.91
CA ALA A 28 22.56 29.26 -13.80
C ALA A 28 23.08 30.01 -12.56
N LYS A 29 22.16 30.37 -11.65
CA LYS A 29 22.50 30.95 -10.35
C LYS A 29 23.48 30.01 -9.65
N SER A 30 24.58 30.57 -9.16
CA SER A 30 25.59 29.80 -8.44
C SER A 30 24.97 29.19 -7.17
N LEU A 31 25.41 27.98 -6.77
CA LEU A 31 25.02 27.37 -5.49
C LEU A 31 25.28 28.31 -4.31
N ALA A 32 26.30 29.18 -4.41
CA ALA A 32 26.60 30.20 -3.42
C ALA A 32 25.52 31.30 -3.35
N GLU A 33 24.93 31.69 -4.49
CA GLU A 33 23.81 32.66 -4.51
C GLU A 33 22.51 32.05 -3.98
N MET A 34 22.26 30.76 -4.25
CA MET A 34 21.12 30.04 -3.65
C MET A 34 21.26 29.89 -2.14
N ALA A 35 22.47 29.59 -1.64
CA ALA A 35 22.74 29.52 -0.21
C ALA A 35 22.61 30.89 0.49
N ALA A 36 23.00 31.97 -0.18
CA ALA A 36 22.84 33.33 0.35
C ALA A 36 21.36 33.76 0.40
N GLN A 37 20.55 33.44 -0.62
CA GLN A 37 19.10 33.70 -0.62
C GLN A 37 18.36 32.87 0.43
N ALA A 38 18.77 31.63 0.68
CA ALA A 38 18.20 30.79 1.74
C ALA A 38 18.47 31.33 3.15
N LYS A 39 19.59 32.03 3.35
CA LYS A 39 19.90 32.69 4.64
C LYS A 39 19.18 34.04 4.80
N ALA A 40 18.92 34.76 3.72
CA ALA A 40 18.22 36.04 3.75
C ALA A 40 16.71 35.91 4.08
N HIS A 41 16.08 34.77 3.76
CA HIS A 41 14.67 34.48 4.06
C HIS A 41 14.43 33.81 5.43
N LYS A 42 15.36 33.90 6.38
CA LYS A 42 15.12 33.52 7.78
C LYS A 42 14.27 34.58 8.52
N THR A 43 13.09 34.90 8.00
CA THR A 43 12.04 35.54 8.79
C THR A 43 11.23 34.44 9.47
N GLY A 44 11.49 34.25 10.77
CA GLY A 44 10.63 33.54 11.73
C GLY A 44 10.06 32.21 11.26
N GLN A 45 10.81 31.13 11.42
CA GLN A 45 10.16 29.82 11.53
C GLN A 45 9.25 29.90 12.77
N ALA A 46 7.95 30.00 12.54
CA ALA A 46 6.95 29.91 13.58
C ALA A 46 7.21 28.62 14.34
N HIS A 47 7.54 28.74 15.62
CA HIS A 47 7.70 27.61 16.52
C HIS A 47 6.30 27.02 16.69
N VAL A 48 5.91 26.07 15.84
CA VAL A 48 4.68 25.30 16.02
C VAL A 48 4.93 24.41 17.23
N VAL A 49 4.59 24.91 18.40
CA VAL A 49 4.53 24.12 19.62
C VAL A 49 3.34 23.19 19.46
N LEU A 50 3.61 21.99 18.96
CA LEU A 50 2.68 20.87 19.01
C LEU A 50 2.53 20.50 20.49
N ASN A 51 1.55 21.10 21.16
CA ASN A 51 1.15 20.67 22.50
C ASN A 51 0.41 19.33 22.38
N ASP A 52 0.53 18.46 23.38
CA ASP A 52 -0.17 17.16 23.42
C ASP A 52 -1.71 17.30 23.31
N GLU A 53 -2.27 18.48 23.62
CA GLU A 53 -3.69 18.80 23.45
C GLU A 53 -4.08 19.21 22.01
N SER A 54 -3.11 19.58 21.17
CA SER A 54 -3.33 19.94 19.76
C SER A 54 -3.30 18.74 18.81
N ILE A 55 -2.96 17.56 19.33
CA ILE A 55 -3.32 16.29 18.70
C ILE A 55 -4.71 15.94 19.25
N GLU A 56 -5.74 16.69 18.83
CA GLU A 56 -7.08 16.12 18.88
C GLU A 56 -6.97 14.79 18.16
N SER A 57 -7.17 13.70 18.90
CA SER A 57 -7.16 12.35 18.36
C SER A 57 -8.28 12.27 17.34
N HIS A 58 -7.99 12.64 16.08
CA HIS A 58 -8.93 12.60 14.99
C HIS A 58 -9.33 11.15 14.81
N LYS A 59 -10.45 10.79 15.45
CA LYS A 59 -11.03 9.47 15.33
C LYS A 59 -11.24 9.26 13.83
N PRO A 60 -10.73 8.15 13.26
CA PRO A 60 -10.82 7.95 11.82
C PRO A 60 -12.29 7.97 11.41
N LEU A 61 -12.59 8.66 10.30
CA LEU A 61 -13.97 8.83 9.81
C LEU A 61 -14.63 7.48 9.54
N ILE A 62 -13.88 6.54 8.97
CA ILE A 62 -14.28 5.14 8.82
C ILE A 62 -13.49 4.30 9.83
N PRO A 63 -14.16 3.46 10.64
CA PRO A 63 -13.50 2.55 11.58
C PRO A 63 -12.43 1.65 10.92
N ASP A 64 -11.38 1.35 11.69
CA ASP A 64 -10.32 0.45 11.26
C ASP A 64 -10.79 -1.02 11.35
N VAL A 65 -10.61 -1.79 10.28
CA VAL A 65 -11.01 -3.21 10.23
C VAL A 65 -10.22 -4.06 11.23
N ALA A 66 -8.99 -3.65 11.57
CA ALA A 66 -8.16 -4.38 12.51
C ALA A 66 -8.58 -4.17 13.98
N ALA A 67 -9.37 -3.13 14.30
CA ALA A 67 -9.65 -2.73 15.68
C ALA A 67 -10.54 -3.74 16.45
N THR A 68 -11.55 -4.30 15.80
CA THR A 68 -12.51 -5.23 16.44
C THR A 68 -12.80 -6.43 15.53
N ALA A 69 -13.36 -7.49 16.11
CA ALA A 69 -13.85 -8.62 15.34
C ALA A 69 -15.22 -8.26 14.74
N ASP A 70 -15.30 -8.25 13.40
CA ASP A 70 -16.52 -8.03 12.61
C ASP A 70 -17.22 -6.65 12.81
N ASN A 71 -16.59 -5.58 12.33
CA ASN A 71 -17.14 -4.23 12.34
C ASN A 71 -17.68 -3.73 10.99
N ALA A 72 -18.05 -4.65 10.10
CA ALA A 72 -18.52 -4.30 8.75
C ALA A 72 -19.77 -3.38 8.78
N GLU A 73 -20.69 -3.61 9.72
CA GLU A 73 -21.90 -2.79 9.87
C GLU A 73 -21.57 -1.36 10.33
N GLU A 74 -20.63 -1.20 11.27
CA GLU A 74 -20.19 0.11 11.75
C GLU A 74 -19.49 0.91 10.66
N ILE A 75 -18.66 0.23 9.85
CA ILE A 75 -17.99 0.81 8.68
C ILE A 75 -19.02 1.30 7.67
N MET A 76 -20.02 0.48 7.34
CA MET A 76 -21.06 0.88 6.38
C MET A 76 -21.97 1.98 6.92
N LYS A 77 -22.25 1.98 8.21
CA LYS A 77 -22.94 3.08 8.88
C LYS A 77 -22.14 4.38 8.75
N ALA A 78 -20.83 4.35 8.99
CA ALA A 78 -19.97 5.52 8.85
C ALA A 78 -19.94 6.06 7.40
N ILE A 79 -19.80 5.17 6.40
CA ILE A 79 -19.84 5.56 4.98
C ILE A 79 -21.20 6.17 4.61
N THR A 80 -22.30 5.55 5.06
CA THR A 80 -23.66 6.02 4.78
C THR A 80 -23.92 7.37 5.43
N GLU A 81 -23.42 7.59 6.66
CA GLU A 81 -23.55 8.87 7.35
C GLU A 81 -22.75 9.97 6.65
N PHE A 82 -21.50 9.70 6.26
CA PHE A 82 -20.67 10.63 5.50
C PHE A 82 -21.35 11.07 4.20
N ARG A 83 -21.95 10.12 3.47
CA ARG A 83 -22.67 10.38 2.22
C ARG A 83 -23.87 11.32 2.37
N LYS A 84 -24.47 11.44 3.56
CA LYS A 84 -25.64 12.34 3.76
C LYS A 84 -25.28 13.82 3.60
N SER A 85 -24.04 14.18 3.91
CA SER A 85 -23.55 15.57 3.87
C SER A 85 -22.48 15.82 2.81
N HIS A 86 -22.04 14.79 2.08
CA HIS A 86 -20.96 14.87 1.09
C HIS A 86 -21.41 14.40 -0.28
N THR A 87 -20.70 14.84 -1.30
CA THR A 87 -20.91 14.41 -2.68
C THR A 87 -20.53 12.94 -2.87
N ARG A 88 -21.00 12.37 -3.98
CA ARG A 88 -20.60 11.01 -4.39
C ARG A 88 -19.08 10.90 -4.57
N SER A 89 -18.43 11.89 -5.17
CA SER A 89 -16.99 11.87 -5.41
C SER A 89 -16.18 11.95 -4.11
N GLU A 90 -16.60 12.76 -3.14
CA GLU A 90 -15.94 12.82 -1.83
C GLU A 90 -16.11 11.50 -1.07
N THR A 91 -17.31 10.91 -1.13
CA THR A 91 -17.57 9.60 -0.51
C THR A 91 -16.71 8.51 -1.15
N GLU A 92 -16.60 8.50 -2.48
CA GLU A 92 -15.74 7.56 -3.21
C GLU A 92 -14.27 7.71 -2.81
N ASN A 93 -13.75 8.94 -2.76
CA ASN A 93 -12.37 9.19 -2.34
C ASN A 93 -12.11 8.71 -0.90
N LEU A 94 -13.04 8.96 0.01
CA LEU A 94 -12.95 8.48 1.39
C LEU A 94 -12.90 6.94 1.46
N VAL A 95 -13.78 6.25 0.72
CA VAL A 95 -13.79 4.78 0.67
C VAL A 95 -12.52 4.24 -0.01
N HIS A 96 -12.00 4.94 -1.02
CA HIS A 96 -10.75 4.59 -1.72
C HIS A 96 -9.54 4.64 -0.79
N GLU A 97 -9.35 5.75 -0.08
CA GLU A 97 -8.27 5.89 0.90
C GLU A 97 -8.37 4.85 2.02
N TRP A 98 -9.59 4.60 2.51
CA TRP A 98 -9.84 3.55 3.50
C TRP A 98 -9.50 2.17 2.95
N TYR A 99 -9.89 1.85 1.71
CA TYR A 99 -9.57 0.58 1.06
C TYR A 99 -8.06 0.40 0.89
N ASP A 100 -7.35 1.39 0.35
CA ASP A 100 -5.92 1.36 0.08
C ASP A 100 -5.11 1.10 1.35
N LYS A 101 -5.50 1.74 2.46
CA LYS A 101 -4.89 1.49 3.77
C LYS A 101 -4.96 0.01 4.14
N HIS A 102 -6.13 -0.61 4.01
CA HIS A 102 -6.33 -1.99 4.45
C HIS A 102 -5.77 -3.01 3.44
N ASP A 103 -5.83 -2.75 2.14
CA ASP A 103 -5.14 -3.56 1.13
C ASP A 103 -3.62 -3.53 1.35
N GLY A 104 -3.07 -2.35 1.70
CA GLY A 104 -1.68 -2.19 2.09
C GLY A 104 -1.27 -3.03 3.30
N LEU A 105 -2.14 -3.18 4.30
CA LEU A 105 -1.91 -4.06 5.46
C LEU A 105 -1.85 -5.53 5.04
N VAL A 106 -2.75 -5.97 4.15
CA VAL A 106 -2.74 -7.34 3.61
C VAL A 106 -1.46 -7.60 2.81
N ALA A 107 -1.07 -6.66 1.95
CA ALA A 107 0.16 -6.75 1.17
C ALA A 107 1.41 -6.80 2.08
N LYS A 108 1.44 -6.00 3.15
CA LYS A 108 2.53 -6.02 4.14
C LYS A 108 2.61 -7.36 4.86
N ALA A 109 1.48 -7.92 5.28
CA ALA A 109 1.42 -9.23 5.93
C ALA A 109 1.90 -10.36 4.99
N ALA A 110 1.52 -10.30 3.71
CA ALA A 110 2.00 -11.23 2.69
C ALA A 110 3.52 -11.14 2.48
N ASN A 111 4.06 -9.92 2.36
CA ASN A 111 5.50 -9.68 2.21
C ASN A 111 6.29 -10.18 3.43
N GLU A 112 5.79 -9.98 4.64
CA GLU A 112 6.44 -10.49 5.84
C GLU A 112 6.46 -12.03 5.86
N ASN A 113 5.37 -12.68 5.49
CA ASN A 113 5.32 -14.14 5.36
C ASN A 113 6.32 -14.66 4.32
N GLN A 114 6.50 -13.96 3.20
CA GLN A 114 7.53 -14.29 2.20
C GLN A 114 8.95 -14.17 2.76
N ARG A 115 9.22 -13.13 3.57
CA ARG A 115 10.53 -12.96 4.23
C ARG A 115 10.81 -14.07 5.23
N ILE A 116 9.80 -14.48 6.01
CA ILE A 116 9.92 -15.62 6.93
C ILE A 116 10.22 -16.90 6.14
N ALA A 117 9.48 -17.17 5.06
CA ALA A 117 9.70 -18.34 4.21
C ALA A 117 11.10 -18.36 3.58
N ALA A 118 11.59 -17.21 3.10
CA ALA A 118 12.95 -17.09 2.56
C ALA A 118 14.02 -17.37 3.63
N ARG A 119 13.79 -16.91 4.87
CA ARG A 119 14.69 -17.18 6.01
C ARG A 119 14.72 -18.67 6.34
N GLU A 120 13.57 -19.32 6.44
CA GLU A 120 13.45 -20.76 6.69
C GLU A 120 14.19 -21.58 5.61
N GLN A 121 14.04 -21.22 4.34
CA GLN A 121 14.77 -21.84 3.23
C GLN A 121 16.28 -21.65 3.35
N ALA A 122 16.73 -20.44 3.73
CA ALA A 122 18.14 -20.18 3.97
C ALA A 122 18.70 -21.05 5.10
N HIS A 123 17.97 -21.21 6.21
CA HIS A 123 18.38 -22.09 7.31
C HIS A 123 18.51 -23.56 6.87
N GLN A 124 17.57 -24.07 6.07
CA GLN A 124 17.65 -25.43 5.54
C GLN A 124 18.90 -25.66 4.67
N SER A 125 19.35 -24.64 3.96
CA SER A 125 20.55 -24.72 3.11
C SER A 125 21.88 -24.65 3.86
N VAL A 126 21.90 -24.12 5.10
CA VAL A 126 23.11 -23.84 5.89
C VAL A 126 23.46 -24.96 6.88
N ASN A 127 22.51 -25.83 7.24
CA ASN A 127 22.67 -26.91 8.24
C ASN A 127 23.68 -28.03 7.88
N GLY A 128 24.50 -27.86 6.83
CA GLY A 128 25.55 -28.79 6.42
C GLY A 128 26.91 -28.59 7.11
N TYR A 129 27.12 -27.57 7.95
CA TYR A 129 28.43 -27.29 8.55
C TYR A 129 28.48 -27.58 10.05
N GLY A 130 29.41 -28.49 10.42
CA GLY A 130 29.52 -29.17 11.71
C GLY A 130 29.53 -28.30 12.97
N TYR A 131 28.69 -28.70 13.92
CA TYR A 131 28.73 -28.23 15.29
C TYR A 131 30.10 -28.56 15.93
N ARG A 132 30.73 -27.58 16.59
CA ARG A 132 32.07 -27.71 17.19
C ARG A 132 32.05 -28.49 18.50
N SER A 133 30.91 -28.50 19.22
CA SER A 133 30.73 -29.27 20.46
C SER A 133 29.26 -29.66 20.72
N PRO A 134 28.98 -30.69 21.54
CA PRO A 134 27.62 -31.07 21.92
C PRO A 134 26.81 -29.99 22.65
N GLY A 135 27.47 -29.14 23.45
CA GLY A 135 26.80 -28.04 24.17
C GLY A 135 26.34 -26.93 23.23
N GLU A 136 27.15 -26.59 22.22
CA GLU A 136 26.79 -25.62 21.19
C GLU A 136 25.63 -26.13 20.31
N TYR A 137 25.60 -27.44 20.02
CA TYR A 137 24.49 -28.06 19.31
C TYR A 137 23.16 -27.84 20.04
N GLN A 138 23.14 -28.12 21.36
CA GLN A 138 21.90 -28.02 22.13
C GLN A 138 21.41 -26.59 22.27
N ALA A 139 22.31 -25.63 22.52
CA ALA A 139 21.94 -24.22 22.59
C ALA A 139 21.40 -23.68 21.24
N ASN A 140 22.03 -24.06 20.13
CA ASN A 140 21.56 -23.67 18.79
C ASN A 140 20.18 -24.29 18.49
N TYR A 141 20.01 -25.59 18.78
CA TYR A 141 18.72 -26.28 18.59
C TYR A 141 17.57 -25.62 19.36
N GLU A 142 17.79 -25.26 20.63
CA GLU A 142 16.78 -24.55 21.42
C GLU A 142 16.44 -23.17 20.84
N SER A 143 17.44 -22.44 20.34
CA SER A 143 17.23 -21.14 19.69
C SER A 143 16.45 -21.27 18.37
N GLU A 144 16.72 -22.30 17.59
CA GLU A 144 16.02 -22.59 16.33
C GLU A 144 14.55 -22.93 16.56
N ILE A 145 14.25 -23.78 17.56
CA ILE A 145 12.86 -24.09 17.92
C ILE A 145 12.11 -22.83 18.33
N ARG A 146 12.71 -21.97 19.16
CA ARG A 146 12.08 -20.73 19.60
C ARG A 146 11.82 -19.80 18.42
N SER A 147 12.80 -19.62 17.55
CA SER A 147 12.66 -18.84 16.31
C SER A 147 11.53 -19.38 15.43
N ALA A 148 11.46 -20.70 15.24
CA ALA A 148 10.42 -21.34 14.44
C ALA A 148 9.02 -21.16 15.04
N GLN A 149 8.90 -21.20 16.37
CA GLN A 149 7.63 -20.92 17.06
C GLN A 149 7.18 -19.47 16.88
N GLU A 150 8.10 -18.51 17.02
CA GLU A 150 7.82 -17.09 16.80
C GLU A 150 7.41 -16.81 15.34
N ASP A 151 8.14 -17.38 14.37
CA ASP A 151 7.84 -17.27 12.95
C ASP A 151 6.47 -17.88 12.60
N TRP A 152 6.14 -19.04 13.17
CA TRP A 152 4.82 -19.65 13.02
C TRP A 152 3.71 -18.78 13.60
N GLN A 153 3.93 -18.20 14.78
CA GLN A 153 2.97 -17.31 15.41
C GLN A 153 2.73 -16.05 14.55
N ARG A 154 3.80 -15.42 14.04
CA ARG A 154 3.68 -14.26 13.15
C ARG A 154 2.93 -14.59 11.86
N LYS A 155 3.23 -15.73 11.22
CA LYS A 155 2.50 -16.21 10.04
C LYS A 155 1.01 -16.39 10.32
N ARG A 156 0.67 -16.96 11.48
CA ARG A 156 -0.72 -17.15 11.92
C ARG A 156 -1.42 -15.80 12.15
N GLU A 157 -0.79 -14.87 12.84
CA GLU A 157 -1.33 -13.52 13.08
C GLU A 157 -1.56 -12.78 11.75
N ASN A 158 -0.59 -12.83 10.84
CA ASN A 158 -0.70 -12.28 9.48
C ASN A 158 -1.87 -12.89 8.70
N ALA A 159 -2.03 -14.22 8.76
CA ALA A 159 -3.13 -14.92 8.09
C ALA A 159 -4.50 -14.52 8.66
N MET A 160 -4.62 -14.42 9.99
CA MET A 160 -5.86 -13.99 10.65
C MET A 160 -6.22 -12.53 10.32
N LEU A 161 -5.22 -11.63 10.30
CA LEU A 161 -5.41 -10.24 9.91
C LEU A 161 -5.89 -10.15 8.45
N ALA A 162 -5.21 -10.84 7.54
CA ALA A 162 -5.56 -10.84 6.12
C ALA A 162 -6.97 -11.40 5.89
N ALA A 163 -7.32 -12.51 6.55
CA ALA A 163 -8.65 -13.10 6.46
C ALA A 163 -9.74 -12.15 6.95
N ARG A 164 -9.51 -11.48 8.09
CA ARG A 164 -10.46 -10.49 8.63
C ARG A 164 -10.66 -9.34 7.65
N ILE A 165 -9.57 -8.75 7.15
CA ILE A 165 -9.65 -7.63 6.20
C ILE A 165 -10.41 -8.04 4.95
N GLN A 166 -10.05 -9.18 4.33
CA GLN A 166 -10.74 -9.64 3.11
C GLN A 166 -12.22 -9.93 3.36
N GLN A 167 -12.58 -10.58 4.47
CA GLN A 167 -13.98 -10.85 4.80
C GLN A 167 -14.79 -9.56 4.97
N THR A 168 -14.23 -8.56 5.67
CA THR A 168 -14.88 -7.25 5.81
C THR A 168 -15.01 -6.58 4.45
N LEU A 169 -13.95 -6.51 3.64
CA LEU A 169 -13.98 -5.92 2.30
C LEU A 169 -15.04 -6.55 1.39
N VAL A 170 -15.23 -7.88 1.45
CA VAL A 170 -16.31 -8.58 0.72
C VAL A 170 -17.68 -8.07 1.16
N LYS A 171 -17.95 -7.99 2.47
CA LYS A 171 -19.21 -7.49 3.02
C LYS A 171 -19.46 -6.04 2.60
N ILE A 172 -18.45 -5.17 2.76
CA ILE A 172 -18.51 -3.75 2.41
C ILE A 172 -18.82 -3.59 0.92
N ARG A 173 -18.09 -4.27 0.03
CA ARG A 173 -18.31 -4.20 -1.42
C ARG A 173 -19.74 -4.62 -1.80
N GLY A 174 -20.24 -5.70 -1.19
CA GLY A 174 -21.62 -6.14 -1.38
C GLY A 174 -22.65 -5.07 -0.99
N GLN A 175 -22.47 -4.44 0.17
CA GLN A 175 -23.38 -3.39 0.64
C GLN A 175 -23.24 -2.07 -0.12
N LEU A 176 -22.04 -1.70 -0.58
CA LEU A 176 -21.84 -0.54 -1.45
C LEU A 176 -22.59 -0.71 -2.77
N ARG A 177 -22.50 -1.91 -3.38
CA ARG A 177 -23.20 -2.24 -4.62
C ARG A 177 -24.72 -2.15 -4.49
N THR A 178 -25.30 -2.62 -3.39
CA THR A 178 -26.75 -2.49 -3.15
C THR A 178 -27.20 -1.03 -2.97
N GLN A 179 -26.30 -0.14 -2.56
CA GLN A 179 -26.54 1.31 -2.46
C GLN A 179 -26.23 2.09 -3.77
N GLY A 180 -25.95 1.39 -4.87
CA GLY A 180 -25.61 1.99 -6.17
C GLY A 180 -24.20 2.59 -6.25
N MET A 181 -23.31 2.22 -5.33
CA MET A 181 -21.90 2.59 -5.32
C MET A 181 -21.08 1.39 -5.77
N ASP A 182 -21.02 1.17 -7.08
CA ASP A 182 -20.11 0.19 -7.68
C ASP A 182 -18.82 0.89 -8.10
N PHE A 183 -17.69 0.38 -7.61
CA PHE A 183 -16.38 0.99 -7.79
C PHE A 183 -15.45 0.00 -8.49
N ASP A 184 -15.03 0.30 -9.73
CA ASP A 184 -14.19 -0.58 -10.55
C ASP A 184 -12.82 -0.87 -9.93
N TRP A 185 -12.31 0.05 -9.12
CA TRP A 185 -11.05 -0.07 -8.40
C TRP A 185 -11.15 -0.96 -7.15
N PHE A 186 -12.35 -1.21 -6.62
CA PHE A 186 -12.54 -1.97 -5.38
C PHE A 186 -12.41 -3.47 -5.65
N LYS A 187 -11.16 -3.94 -5.73
CA LYS A 187 -10.81 -5.33 -6.08
C LYS A 187 -10.52 -6.15 -4.83
N LEU A 188 -10.96 -7.40 -4.82
CA LEU A 188 -10.68 -8.34 -3.72
C LEU A 188 -9.49 -9.23 -4.09
N ARG A 189 -8.57 -9.44 -3.14
CA ARG A 189 -7.44 -10.35 -3.33
C ARG A 189 -7.87 -11.77 -2.97
N CYS A 190 -7.73 -12.69 -3.90
CA CYS A 190 -8.04 -14.10 -3.72
C CYS A 190 -6.80 -14.95 -4.04
N GLY A 191 -6.02 -15.25 -3.01
CA GLY A 191 -4.78 -16.02 -3.17
C GLY A 191 -3.78 -15.31 -4.09
N SER A 192 -3.28 -16.02 -5.11
CA SER A 192 -2.30 -15.49 -6.08
C SER A 192 -2.90 -14.57 -7.16
N SER A 193 -4.22 -14.32 -7.14
CA SER A 193 -4.92 -13.52 -8.16
C SER A 193 -6.02 -12.63 -7.56
N TYR A 194 -6.50 -11.63 -8.31
CA TYR A 194 -7.68 -10.86 -7.91
C TYR A 194 -8.95 -11.64 -8.26
N CYS A 195 -9.91 -11.71 -7.33
CA CYS A 195 -11.23 -12.26 -7.66
C CYS A 195 -11.99 -11.25 -8.52
N ASN A 196 -12.28 -11.62 -9.76
CA ASN A 196 -13.38 -11.03 -10.51
C ASN A 196 -14.67 -11.76 -10.09
N GLN A 197 -15.32 -11.27 -9.03
CA GLN A 197 -16.72 -11.59 -8.73
C GLN A 197 -17.55 -10.32 -8.87
#